data_AF-A0A0W7VMU4-F1
#
_entry.id   AF-A0A0W7VMU4-F1
#
_cell.length_a   1.000
_cell.length_b   1.000
_cell.length_c   1.000
_cell.angle_alpha   90.00
_cell.angle_beta   90.00
_cell.angle_gamma   90.00
#
_symmetry.space_group_name_H-M   'P 1'
#
loop_
_entity.id
_entity.type
_entity.pdbx_description
1 polymer ?
#
loop_
_entity_poly.entity_id
_entity_poly.type
_entity_poly.pdbx_seq_one_letter_code
_entity_poly.pdbx_strand_id
1 'polypeptide(L)'
;MDGSTLQVSAAVNITAQFNELLQQHSAPPVVNKVSLDDIDSFLKEAYRINSHIVSLHRQLQDVRQAYLSTAQPRRAQARFVQNQPRVLSDREREEIDANAKQMIRELNASIRSLDEAEQLRRDTEAAIIRKKYTKGLGALGSWASGGIASSKSAEHAAAEDQAQQLGGYRDGVVWFLRQRLELCCRTQQDMMETRLRRELEKSRSMLPVGDLAEFVPAAHKPHRQTPGGTLEPGAEESSPAAFTEGLTDEQVQMFEEGNQSMMEHYESTLDKVRTAEKSLLEISELQTLLVNNLSAQSENIELLVSDSASMADNVGGGNRQLKKASQRPSTARYTFFAASGLCAFLILWDLII
;
A
#
# COMPACT_ATOMS: atom_id res chain seq x y z
N MET A 1 -5.03 7.78 -19.06
CA MET A 1 -5.66 8.22 -17.81
C MET A 1 -7.03 8.71 -18.21
N ASP A 2 -8.01 7.82 -18.25
CA ASP A 2 -9.39 8.25 -18.42
C ASP A 2 -9.87 8.71 -17.06
N GLY A 3 -10.12 10.02 -16.98
CA GLY A 3 -10.86 10.61 -15.89
C GLY A 3 -12.25 10.03 -15.90
N SER A 4 -12.45 8.95 -15.16
CA SER A 4 -13.76 8.50 -14.72
C SER A 4 -14.30 9.56 -13.76
N THR A 5 -14.75 10.66 -14.36
CA THR A 5 -15.73 11.55 -13.78
C THR A 5 -16.85 10.65 -13.28
N LEU A 6 -17.10 10.68 -11.97
CA LEU A 6 -18.30 10.12 -11.40
C LEU A 6 -19.46 10.74 -12.17
N GLN A 7 -20.06 9.97 -13.09
CA GLN A 7 -21.27 10.37 -13.79
C GLN A 7 -22.40 10.34 -12.77
N VAL A 8 -22.48 11.40 -11.98
CA VAL A 8 -23.69 11.78 -11.27
C VAL A 8 -24.71 12.07 -12.36
N SER A 9 -25.78 11.27 -12.39
CA SER A 9 -26.90 11.42 -13.34
C SER A 9 -27.23 12.90 -13.53
N ALA A 10 -27.24 13.37 -14.77
CA ALA A 10 -27.44 14.78 -15.12
C ALA A 10 -28.74 15.37 -14.55
N ALA A 11 -29.70 14.53 -14.17
CA ALA A 11 -30.93 14.91 -13.49
C ALA A 11 -30.76 15.41 -12.03
N VAL A 12 -29.61 15.14 -11.39
CA VAL A 12 -29.33 15.53 -9.98
C VAL A 12 -28.27 16.64 -9.89
N ASN A 13 -27.62 16.98 -11.01
CA ASN A 13 -26.58 18.00 -11.02
C ASN A 13 -27.18 19.43 -11.11
N ILE A 14 -27.65 19.93 -9.97
CA ILE A 14 -28.22 21.29 -9.81
C ILE A 14 -27.16 22.40 -9.79
N THR A 15 -25.88 22.09 -10.00
CA THR A 15 -24.77 23.04 -9.90
C THR A 15 -24.94 24.24 -10.84
N ALA A 16 -25.49 24.02 -12.03
CA ALA A 16 -25.75 25.09 -12.99
C ALA A 16 -26.84 26.06 -12.49
N GLN A 17 -27.96 25.52 -12.00
CA GLN A 17 -29.06 26.31 -11.43
C GLN A 17 -28.62 27.07 -10.18
N PHE A 18 -27.80 26.44 -9.35
CA PHE A 18 -27.27 27.08 -8.14
C PHE A 18 -26.26 28.19 -8.46
N ASN A 19 -25.40 28.01 -9.47
CA ASN A 19 -24.49 29.06 -9.93
C ASN A 19 -25.23 30.26 -10.52
N GLU A 20 -26.36 30.03 -11.20
CA GLU A 20 -27.22 31.11 -11.71
C GLU A 20 -27.83 31.92 -10.56
N LEU A 21 -28.30 31.26 -9.50
CA LEU A 21 -28.78 31.92 -8.28
C LEU A 21 -27.66 32.69 -7.55
N LEU A 22 -26.45 32.13 -7.47
CA LEU A 22 -25.31 32.84 -6.89
C LEU A 22 -24.95 34.09 -7.68
N GLN A 23 -25.03 34.03 -9.01
CA GLN A 23 -24.78 35.17 -9.88
C GLN A 23 -25.83 36.28 -9.69
N GLN A 24 -27.10 35.92 -9.47
CA GLN A 24 -28.16 36.88 -9.11
C GLN A 24 -27.91 37.57 -7.76
N HIS A 25 -27.22 36.90 -6.85
CA HIS A 25 -26.84 37.43 -5.53
C HIS A 25 -25.42 38.01 -5.48
N SER A 26 -24.75 38.22 -6.62
CA SER A 26 -23.37 38.72 -6.71
C SER A 26 -22.35 37.87 -5.94
N ALA A 27 -22.61 36.57 -5.80
CA ALA A 27 -21.73 35.62 -5.14
C ALA A 27 -20.89 34.84 -6.17
N PRO A 28 -19.64 34.45 -5.82
CA PRO A 28 -18.79 33.67 -6.73
C PRO A 28 -19.39 32.29 -7.03
N PRO A 29 -19.17 31.73 -8.23
CA PRO A 29 -19.65 30.41 -8.61
C PRO A 29 -19.00 29.31 -7.76
N VAL A 30 -19.71 28.20 -7.53
CA VAL A 30 -19.29 27.10 -6.65
C VAL A 30 -18.07 26.35 -7.17
N VAL A 31 -17.89 26.30 -8.48
CA VAL A 31 -16.83 25.51 -9.10
C VAL A 31 -15.53 26.32 -9.12
N ASN A 32 -14.88 26.40 -7.96
CA ASN A 32 -13.45 26.68 -7.94
C ASN A 32 -12.75 25.49 -8.61
N LYS A 33 -12.22 25.69 -9.82
CA LYS A 33 -11.30 24.73 -10.42
C LYS A 33 -10.08 24.69 -9.50
N VAL A 34 -10.01 23.67 -8.64
CA VAL A 34 -8.84 23.44 -7.78
C VAL A 34 -7.68 23.15 -8.71
N SER A 35 -6.84 24.16 -8.95
CA SER A 35 -5.64 24.03 -9.76
C SER A 35 -4.58 23.33 -8.91
N LEU A 36 -3.81 22.40 -9.50
CA LEU A 36 -2.72 21.71 -8.78
C LEU A 36 -1.66 22.69 -8.27
N ASP A 37 -1.53 23.88 -8.86
CA ASP A 37 -0.58 24.92 -8.46
C ASP A 37 -0.97 25.61 -7.16
N ASP A 38 -2.28 25.72 -6.86
CA ASP A 38 -2.80 26.29 -5.60
C ASP A 38 -2.78 25.27 -4.45
N ILE A 39 -2.41 24.02 -4.71
CA ILE A 39 -2.39 22.96 -3.71
C ILE A 39 -1.11 23.02 -2.86
N ASP A 40 -1.27 22.69 -1.58
CA ASP A 40 -0.18 22.56 -0.62
C ASP A 40 0.93 21.59 -1.09
N SER A 41 2.17 21.89 -0.72
CA SER A 41 3.38 21.12 -1.06
C SER A 41 3.25 19.65 -0.70
N PHE A 42 2.66 19.35 0.47
CA PHE A 42 2.39 17.98 0.92
C PHE A 42 1.54 17.19 -0.08
N LEU A 43 0.44 17.80 -0.55
CA LEU A 43 -0.48 17.14 -1.46
C LEU A 43 0.12 17.01 -2.86
N LYS A 44 0.92 17.97 -3.32
CA LYS A 44 1.68 17.84 -4.57
C LYS A 44 2.60 16.63 -4.55
N GLU A 45 3.34 16.43 -3.46
CA GLU A 45 4.21 15.27 -3.31
C GLU A 45 3.40 13.96 -3.20
N ALA A 46 2.31 13.96 -2.44
CA ALA A 46 1.40 12.80 -2.37
C ALA A 46 0.84 12.40 -3.75
N TYR A 47 0.45 13.37 -4.58
CA TYR A 47 -0.01 13.12 -5.96
C TYR A 47 1.11 12.55 -6.83
N ARG A 48 2.34 13.07 -6.70
CA ARG A 48 3.51 12.56 -7.41
C ARG A 48 3.77 11.10 -7.06
N ILE A 49 3.86 10.77 -5.77
CA ILE A 49 4.03 9.40 -5.27
C ILE A 49 2.91 8.50 -5.80
N ASN A 50 1.65 8.95 -5.70
CA ASN A 50 0.50 8.21 -6.20
C ASN A 50 0.60 7.92 -7.70
N SER A 51 1.04 8.88 -8.50
CA SER A 51 1.22 8.69 -9.95
C SER A 51 2.27 7.62 -10.26
N HIS A 52 3.37 7.59 -9.51
CA HIS A 52 4.42 6.59 -9.64
C HIS A 52 3.94 5.19 -9.22
N ILE A 53 3.18 5.07 -8.12
CA ILE A 53 2.54 3.81 -7.70
C ILE A 53 1.59 3.28 -8.79
N VAL A 54 0.76 4.16 -9.38
CA VAL A 54 -0.15 3.77 -10.46
C VAL A 54 0.62 3.27 -11.69
N SER A 55 1.67 4.00 -12.08
CA SER A 55 2.49 3.64 -13.23
C SER A 55 3.16 2.29 -13.05
N LEU A 56 3.79 2.06 -11.89
CA LEU A 56 4.41 0.79 -11.52
C LEU A 56 3.38 -0.34 -11.55
N HIS A 57 2.23 -0.15 -10.91
CA HIS A 57 1.20 -1.20 -10.87
C HIS A 57 0.68 -1.57 -12.26
N ARG A 58 0.47 -0.59 -13.15
CA ARG A 58 0.10 -0.84 -14.55
C ARG A 58 1.19 -1.61 -15.30
N GLN A 59 2.45 -1.18 -15.17
CA GLN A 59 3.58 -1.87 -15.78
C GLN A 59 3.68 -3.33 -15.33
N LEU A 60 3.51 -3.60 -14.03
CA LEU A 60 3.49 -4.97 -13.51
C LEU A 60 2.33 -5.79 -14.06
N GLN A 61 1.13 -5.21 -14.19
CA GLN A 61 -0.03 -5.89 -14.78
C GLN A 61 0.18 -6.22 -16.26
N ASP A 62 0.71 -5.28 -17.03
CA ASP A 62 0.97 -5.45 -18.46
C ASP A 62 2.03 -6.53 -18.70
N VAL A 63 3.08 -6.52 -17.88
CA VAL A 63 4.19 -7.47 -17.97
C VAL A 63 3.83 -8.85 -17.40
N ARG A 64 2.85 -8.97 -16.51
CA ARG A 64 2.46 -10.21 -15.83
C ARG A 64 2.27 -11.39 -16.79
N GLN A 65 1.54 -11.18 -17.89
CA GLN A 65 1.26 -12.25 -18.85
C GLN A 65 2.54 -12.72 -19.56
N ALA A 66 3.36 -11.78 -20.02
CA ALA A 66 4.63 -12.08 -20.69
C ALA A 66 5.66 -12.70 -19.74
N TYR A 67 5.66 -12.27 -18.48
CA TYR A 67 6.54 -12.74 -17.41
C TYR A 67 6.21 -14.18 -17.02
N LEU A 68 4.92 -14.49 -16.85
CA LEU A 68 4.45 -15.82 -16.47
C LEU A 68 4.39 -16.80 -17.65
N SER A 69 4.54 -16.36 -18.90
CA SER A 69 4.54 -17.26 -20.04
C SER A 69 5.87 -18.00 -20.16
N THR A 70 5.94 -19.24 -19.67
CA THR A 70 7.06 -20.17 -19.86
C THR A 70 6.99 -20.95 -21.17
N ALA A 71 6.02 -20.66 -22.05
CA ALA A 71 5.89 -21.35 -23.32
C ALA A 71 7.12 -21.08 -24.20
N GLN A 72 7.92 -22.12 -24.47
CA GLN A 72 8.93 -22.04 -25.52
C GLN A 72 8.23 -21.59 -26.81
N PRO A 73 8.82 -20.65 -27.58
CA PRO A 73 8.25 -20.27 -28.86
C PRO A 73 8.24 -21.54 -29.73
N ARG A 74 7.07 -22.15 -29.90
CA ARG A 74 6.90 -23.18 -30.92
C ARG A 74 7.35 -22.50 -32.21
N ARG A 75 8.39 -23.04 -32.85
CA ARG A 75 8.78 -22.69 -34.22
C ARG A 75 7.65 -23.09 -35.16
N ALA A 76 6.51 -22.42 -35.08
CA ALA A 76 5.41 -22.51 -36.01
C ALA A 76 5.56 -21.33 -36.96
N GLN A 77 5.78 -21.68 -38.22
CA GLN A 77 5.83 -20.83 -39.40
C GLN A 77 5.34 -19.40 -39.22
N ALA A 78 6.24 -18.46 -39.55
CA ALA A 78 5.95 -17.05 -39.74
C ALA A 78 4.70 -16.83 -40.62
N ARG A 79 3.56 -16.59 -39.97
CA ARG A 79 2.40 -15.92 -40.57
C ARG A 79 1.89 -14.88 -39.58
N PHE A 80 2.22 -13.63 -39.93
CA PHE A 80 1.62 -12.37 -39.51
C PHE A 80 0.42 -12.47 -38.55
N VAL A 81 0.68 -12.21 -37.27
CA VAL A 81 -0.30 -11.61 -36.35
C VAL A 81 0.44 -10.59 -35.51
N GLN A 82 0.09 -9.32 -35.65
CA GLN A 82 0.71 -8.14 -35.01
C GLN A 82 0.57 -8.09 -33.47
N ASN A 83 0.20 -9.19 -32.82
CA ASN A 83 -0.15 -9.21 -31.39
C ASN A 83 0.30 -10.52 -30.71
N GLN A 84 1.47 -11.05 -31.08
CA GLN A 84 2.05 -12.19 -30.37
C GLN A 84 2.56 -11.74 -28.99
N PRO A 85 2.22 -12.46 -27.91
CA PRO A 85 2.78 -12.20 -26.59
C PRO A 85 4.30 -12.41 -26.65
N ARG A 86 5.05 -11.31 -26.55
CA ARG A 86 6.51 -11.33 -26.54
C ARG A 86 6.96 -12.14 -25.33
N VAL A 87 7.54 -13.32 -25.58
CA VAL A 87 8.11 -14.16 -24.52
C VAL A 87 9.36 -13.44 -24.01
N LEU A 88 9.35 -13.09 -22.73
CA LEU A 88 10.50 -12.46 -22.07
C LEU A 88 11.57 -13.51 -21.79
N SER A 89 12.82 -13.17 -22.06
CA SER A 89 13.99 -13.94 -21.65
C SER A 89 14.13 -13.96 -20.12
N ASP A 90 14.82 -14.96 -19.58
CA ASP A 90 15.07 -15.04 -18.14
C ASP A 90 15.82 -13.82 -17.59
N ARG A 91 16.67 -13.20 -18.42
CA ARG A 91 17.37 -11.97 -18.05
C ARG A 91 16.46 -10.75 -18.03
N GLU A 92 15.61 -10.58 -19.04
CA GLU A 92 14.60 -9.50 -19.03
C GLU A 92 13.66 -9.62 -17.82
N ARG A 93 13.28 -10.84 -17.43
CA ARG A 93 12.46 -11.09 -16.22
C ARG A 93 13.18 -10.65 -14.95
N GLU A 94 14.45 -10.98 -14.81
CA GLU A 94 15.26 -10.57 -13.65
C GLU A 94 15.48 -9.06 -13.59
N GLU A 95 15.66 -8.41 -14.74
CA GLU A 95 15.72 -6.95 -14.85
C GLU A 95 14.40 -6.28 -14.44
N ILE A 96 13.25 -6.85 -14.83
CA ILE A 96 11.92 -6.40 -14.39
C ILE A 96 11.79 -6.54 -12.87
N ASP A 97 12.19 -7.68 -12.29
CA ASP A 97 12.11 -7.92 -10.85
C ASP A 97 13.01 -6.95 -10.07
N ALA A 98 14.23 -6.71 -10.56
CA ALA A 98 15.18 -5.77 -9.98
C ALA A 98 14.66 -4.33 -10.02
N ASN A 99 14.12 -3.90 -11.17
CA ASN A 99 13.56 -2.57 -11.35
C ASN A 99 12.33 -2.35 -10.46
N ALA A 100 11.39 -3.31 -10.45
CA ALA A 100 10.21 -3.23 -9.60
C ALA A 100 10.56 -3.15 -8.10
N LYS A 101 11.55 -3.94 -7.65
CA LYS A 101 12.07 -3.85 -6.28
C LYS A 101 12.64 -2.46 -5.97
N GLN A 102 13.45 -1.91 -6.87
CA GLN A 102 14.03 -0.59 -6.70
C GLN A 102 12.94 0.48 -6.58
N MET A 103 11.95 0.47 -7.47
CA MET A 103 10.83 1.40 -7.43
C MET A 103 10.01 1.26 -6.14
N ILE A 104 9.75 0.04 -5.65
CA ILE A 104 9.01 -0.17 -4.39
C ILE A 104 9.79 0.39 -3.20
N ARG A 105 11.11 0.20 -3.15
CA ARG A 105 11.93 0.75 -2.06
C ARG A 105 11.97 2.27 -2.10
N GLU A 106 12.11 2.85 -3.29
CA GLU A 106 12.08 4.31 -3.48
C GLU A 106 10.74 4.89 -3.07
N LEU A 107 9.63 4.25 -3.46
CA LEU A 107 8.27 4.65 -3.08
C LEU A 107 8.04 4.49 -1.58
N ASN A 108 8.58 3.43 -0.96
CA ASN A 108 8.49 3.27 0.49
C ASN A 108 9.27 4.39 1.22
N ALA A 109 10.47 4.72 0.74
CA ALA A 109 11.27 5.80 1.30
C ALA A 109 10.61 7.17 1.14
N SER A 110 9.99 7.47 -0.01
CA SER A 110 9.28 8.72 -0.22
C SER A 110 8.00 8.83 0.62
N ILE A 111 7.29 7.73 0.85
CA ILE A 111 6.16 7.71 1.79
C ILE A 111 6.63 7.92 3.23
N ARG A 112 7.78 7.36 3.63
CA ARG A 112 8.34 7.59 4.97
C ARG A 112 8.77 9.04 5.15
N SER A 113 9.47 9.64 4.19
CA SER A 113 9.87 11.04 4.28
C SER A 113 8.65 11.99 4.31
N LEU A 114 7.58 11.64 3.59
CA LEU A 114 6.31 12.38 3.64
C LEU A 114 5.64 12.30 5.03
N ASP A 115 5.65 11.12 5.66
CA ASP A 115 5.13 10.90 7.02
C ASP A 115 5.99 11.65 8.07
N GLU A 116 7.32 11.55 7.99
CA GLU A 116 8.25 12.29 8.86
C GLU A 116 8.08 13.81 8.75
N ALA A 117 7.89 14.33 7.54
CA ALA A 117 7.62 15.75 7.32
C ALA A 117 6.30 16.19 7.96
N GLU A 118 5.27 15.35 7.92
CA GLU A 118 3.98 15.63 8.56
C GLU A 118 4.05 15.54 10.09
N GLN A 119 4.80 14.59 10.64
CA GLN A 119 5.08 14.52 12.07
C GLN A 119 5.79 15.78 12.57
N LEU A 120 6.82 16.24 11.85
CA LEU A 120 7.53 17.47 12.19
C LEU A 120 6.61 18.69 12.15
N ARG A 121 5.72 18.78 11.15
CA ARG A 121 4.70 19.84 11.11
C ARG A 121 3.80 19.80 12.35
N ARG A 122 3.27 18.64 12.71
CA ARG A 122 2.41 18.48 13.91
C ARG A 122 3.11 18.93 15.18
N ASP A 123 4.36 18.52 15.36
CA ASP A 123 5.16 18.89 16.53
C ASP A 123 5.41 20.40 16.58
N THR A 124 5.73 21.01 15.43
CA THR A 124 5.92 22.46 15.34
C THR A 124 4.64 23.24 15.62
N GLU A 125 3.49 22.80 15.08
CA GLU A 125 2.20 23.42 15.32
C GLU A 125 1.75 23.28 16.77
N ALA A 126 1.89 22.09 17.36
CA ALA A 126 1.61 21.88 18.78
C ALA A 126 2.49 22.77 19.66
N ALA A 127 3.78 22.91 19.32
CA ALA A 127 4.70 23.81 20.03
C ALA A 127 4.32 25.30 19.86
N ILE A 128 3.87 25.70 18.67
CA ILE A 128 3.42 27.08 18.39
C ILE A 128 2.13 27.38 19.13
N ILE A 129 1.13 26.50 19.09
CA ILE A 129 -0.14 26.64 19.81
C ILE A 129 0.17 26.73 21.31
N ARG A 130 0.96 25.81 21.84
CA ARG A 130 1.39 25.86 23.23
C ARG A 130 2.03 27.21 23.55
N LYS A 131 2.99 27.69 22.76
CA LYS A 131 3.66 28.99 23.02
C LYS A 131 2.72 30.20 22.94
N LYS A 132 1.83 30.26 21.95
CA LYS A 132 0.92 31.39 21.72
C LYS A 132 -0.06 31.55 22.87
N TYR A 133 -0.61 30.45 23.36
CA TYR A 133 -1.71 30.49 24.32
C TYR A 133 -1.29 30.19 25.76
N THR A 134 -0.05 29.73 26.00
CA THR A 134 0.55 29.67 27.36
C THR A 134 1.29 30.96 27.75
N LYS A 135 1.73 31.80 26.80
CA LYS A 135 2.42 33.09 27.10
C LYS A 135 1.48 34.21 27.55
N GLY A 136 0.20 34.16 27.21
CA GLY A 136 -0.78 35.18 27.59
C GLY A 136 -1.68 34.69 28.73
N LEU A 137 -1.39 35.09 29.98
CA LEU A 137 -2.32 35.06 31.12
C LEU A 137 -2.88 33.70 31.63
N GLY A 138 -2.68 32.57 30.94
CA GLY A 138 -3.28 31.27 31.32
C GLY A 138 -2.71 30.62 32.58
N ALA A 139 -1.45 30.88 32.94
CA ALA A 139 -0.80 30.25 34.10
C ALA A 139 -1.22 30.86 35.45
N LEU A 140 -1.69 32.12 35.47
CA LEU A 140 -2.05 32.82 36.71
C LEU A 140 -3.57 32.92 36.95
N GLY A 141 -4.42 32.58 35.97
CA GLY A 141 -5.89 32.54 36.13
C GLY A 141 -6.47 31.19 36.54
N SER A 142 -5.74 30.08 36.30
CA SER A 142 -6.21 28.71 36.58
C SER A 142 -6.25 28.38 38.08
N TRP A 143 -5.34 28.95 38.88
CA TRP A 143 -5.30 28.70 40.33
C TRP A 143 -6.30 29.54 41.15
N ALA A 144 -6.79 30.66 40.59
CA ALA A 144 -7.66 31.61 41.30
C ALA A 144 -9.16 31.36 41.12
N SER A 145 -9.58 30.48 40.19
CA SER A 145 -11.00 30.21 39.88
C SER A 145 -11.55 28.91 40.47
N GLY A 146 -10.76 28.17 41.26
CA GLY A 146 -11.27 27.02 42.02
C GLY A 146 -11.72 25.85 41.13
N GLY A 147 -10.76 25.00 40.75
CA GLY A 147 -11.00 23.56 40.52
C GLY A 147 -11.89 23.13 39.35
N ILE A 148 -12.43 24.03 38.55
CA ILE A 148 -13.11 23.68 37.31
C ILE A 148 -12.21 24.13 36.18
N ALA A 149 -11.82 23.19 35.32
CA ALA A 149 -11.03 23.42 34.11
C ALA A 149 -11.66 24.55 33.27
N SER A 150 -11.28 25.80 33.58
CA SER A 150 -11.82 26.99 32.97
C SER A 150 -11.31 27.04 31.54
N SER A 151 -12.13 26.49 30.65
CA SER A 151 -12.19 26.68 29.20
C SER A 151 -10.88 27.20 28.58
N LYS A 152 -10.15 26.30 27.90
CA LYS A 152 -9.28 26.70 26.78
C LYS A 152 -9.97 27.86 26.04
N SER A 153 -9.26 28.96 25.80
CA SER A 153 -9.82 30.08 25.02
C SER A 153 -10.51 29.52 23.77
N ALA A 154 -11.71 29.98 23.43
CA ALA A 154 -12.46 29.45 22.29
C ALA A 154 -11.62 29.49 20.99
N GLU A 155 -10.70 30.47 20.90
CA GLU A 155 -9.72 30.60 19.82
C GLU A 155 -8.61 29.53 19.85
N HIS A 156 -8.17 29.11 21.05
CA HIS A 156 -7.22 28.00 21.22
C HIS A 156 -7.85 26.66 20.85
N ALA A 157 -9.08 26.41 21.30
CA ALA A 157 -9.81 25.20 20.95
C ALA A 157 -10.01 25.10 19.43
N ALA A 158 -10.52 26.16 18.79
CA ALA A 158 -10.72 26.17 17.34
C ALA A 158 -9.41 25.96 16.54
N ALA A 159 -8.28 26.51 17.02
CA ALA A 159 -6.98 26.32 16.37
C ALA A 159 -6.42 24.89 16.54
N GLU A 160 -6.58 24.28 17.72
CA GLU A 160 -6.24 22.88 17.95
C GLU A 160 -7.10 21.95 17.09
N ASP A 161 -8.41 22.21 17.02
CA ASP A 161 -9.36 21.39 16.27
C ASP A 161 -9.04 21.41 14.77
N GLN A 162 -8.75 22.58 14.19
CA GLN A 162 -8.33 22.67 12.78
C GLN A 162 -7.03 21.91 12.50
N ALA A 163 -6.05 21.99 13.42
CA ALA A 163 -4.81 21.26 13.29
C ALA A 163 -5.00 19.74 13.37
N GLN A 164 -5.90 19.27 14.24
CA GLN A 164 -6.28 17.86 14.35
C GLN A 164 -7.01 17.36 13.10
N GLN A 165 -7.97 18.12 12.58
CA GLN A 165 -8.69 17.76 11.35
C GLN A 165 -7.75 17.63 10.15
N LEU A 166 -6.85 18.60 9.99
CA LEU A 166 -5.87 18.57 8.92
C LEU A 166 -4.87 17.42 9.10
N GLY A 167 -4.45 17.13 10.33
CA GLY A 167 -3.67 15.94 10.66
C GLY A 167 -4.39 14.66 10.26
N GLY A 168 -5.65 14.47 10.65
CA GLY A 168 -6.42 13.28 10.29
C GLY A 168 -6.59 13.09 8.79
N TYR A 169 -6.82 14.19 8.05
CA TYR A 169 -6.84 14.14 6.59
C TYR A 169 -5.51 13.67 6.00
N ARG A 170 -4.38 14.22 6.47
CA ARG A 170 -3.05 13.86 5.95
C ARG A 170 -2.62 12.44 6.34
N ASP A 171 -2.99 11.97 7.53
CA ASP A 171 -2.82 10.56 7.92
C ASP A 171 -3.60 9.64 6.99
N GLY A 172 -4.85 10.00 6.67
CA GLY A 172 -5.65 9.26 5.69
C GLY A 172 -4.98 9.19 4.32
N VAL A 173 -4.33 10.28 3.87
CA VAL A 173 -3.57 10.30 2.61
C VAL A 173 -2.36 9.36 2.67
N VAL A 174 -1.54 9.44 3.73
CA VAL A 174 -0.36 8.56 3.90
C VAL A 174 -0.79 7.09 3.98
N TRP A 175 -1.85 6.80 4.74
CA TRP A 175 -2.42 5.46 4.85
C TRP A 175 -2.90 4.94 3.48
N PHE A 176 -3.59 5.76 2.71
CA PHE A 176 -4.02 5.40 1.36
C PHE A 176 -2.83 5.09 0.44
N LEU A 177 -1.77 5.89 0.46
CA LEU A 177 -0.56 5.63 -0.33
C LEU A 177 0.11 4.32 0.07
N ARG A 178 0.21 4.04 1.38
CA ARG A 178 0.75 2.77 1.90
C ARG A 178 -0.09 1.59 1.45
N GLN A 179 -1.41 1.70 1.53
CA GLN A 179 -2.34 0.64 1.11
C GLN A 179 -2.20 0.33 -0.38
N ARG A 180 -2.00 1.36 -1.21
CA ARG A 180 -1.78 1.18 -2.65
C ARG A 180 -0.42 0.56 -2.97
N LEU A 181 0.63 0.96 -2.25
CA LEU A 181 1.95 0.36 -2.41
C LEU A 181 1.92 -1.12 -1.99
N GLU A 182 1.21 -1.45 -0.92
CA GLU A 182 1.03 -2.82 -0.43
C GLU A 182 0.40 -3.73 -1.49
N LEU A 183 -0.66 -3.27 -2.17
CA LEU A 183 -1.28 -4.00 -3.26
C LEU A 183 -0.32 -4.23 -4.45
N CYS A 184 0.57 -3.27 -4.69
CA CYS A 184 1.62 -3.41 -5.70
C CYS A 184 2.66 -4.47 -5.28
N CYS A 185 3.10 -4.46 -4.02
CA CYS A 185 3.99 -5.48 -3.47
C CYS A 185 3.38 -6.88 -3.57
N ARG A 186 2.09 -7.05 -3.21
CA ARG A 186 1.37 -8.32 -3.37
C ARG A 186 1.41 -8.82 -4.81
N THR A 187 1.13 -7.94 -5.77
CA THR A 187 1.11 -8.31 -7.20
C THR A 187 2.49 -8.80 -7.66
N GLN A 188 3.57 -8.15 -7.23
CA GLN A 188 4.93 -8.57 -7.56
C GLN A 188 5.26 -9.92 -6.90
N GLN A 189 4.93 -10.07 -5.61
CA GLN A 189 5.17 -11.30 -4.87
C GLN A 189 4.45 -12.49 -5.50
N ASP A 190 3.17 -12.35 -5.87
CA ASP A 190 2.41 -13.41 -6.55
C ASP A 190 3.09 -13.86 -7.85
N MET A 191 3.64 -12.91 -8.62
CA MET A 191 4.37 -13.19 -9.85
C MET A 191 5.65 -13.99 -9.57
N MET A 192 6.43 -13.55 -8.58
CA MET A 192 7.67 -14.19 -8.18
C MET A 192 7.46 -15.58 -7.57
N GLU A 193 6.45 -15.74 -6.71
CA GLU A 193 6.06 -17.03 -6.13
C GLU A 193 5.68 -18.04 -7.21
N THR A 194 4.87 -17.59 -8.19
CA THR A 194 4.46 -18.43 -9.31
C THR A 194 5.67 -18.86 -10.15
N ARG A 195 6.64 -17.95 -10.37
CA ARG A 195 7.88 -18.28 -11.09
C ARG A 195 8.74 -19.27 -10.30
N LEU A 196 8.98 -18.98 -9.02
CA LEU A 196 9.79 -19.83 -8.14
C LEU A 196 9.20 -21.24 -8.05
N ARG A 197 7.87 -21.35 -7.86
CA ARG A 197 7.17 -22.64 -7.84
C ARG A 197 7.40 -23.43 -9.14
N ARG A 198 7.34 -22.77 -10.31
CA ARG A 198 7.59 -23.42 -11.61
C ARG A 198 9.03 -23.85 -11.80
N GLU A 199 10.00 -23.04 -11.39
CA GLU A 199 11.42 -23.42 -11.45
C GLU A 199 11.72 -24.60 -10.52
N LEU A 200 11.11 -24.64 -9.33
CA LEU A 200 11.20 -25.77 -8.40
C LEU A 200 10.53 -27.04 -8.95
N GLU A 201 9.38 -26.92 -9.62
CA GLU A 201 8.72 -28.04 -10.29
C GLU A 201 9.57 -28.55 -11.46
N LYS A 202 10.18 -27.63 -12.23
CA LYS A 202 11.05 -27.97 -13.35
C LYS A 202 12.31 -28.68 -12.87
N SER A 203 12.98 -28.20 -11.83
CA SER A 203 14.16 -28.86 -11.26
C SER A 203 13.81 -30.23 -10.67
N ARG A 204 12.64 -30.38 -10.05
CA ARG A 204 12.11 -31.69 -9.60
C ARG A 204 11.83 -32.63 -10.77
N SER A 205 11.30 -32.13 -11.89
CA SER A 205 11.01 -32.95 -13.08
C SER A 205 12.25 -33.35 -13.88
N MET A 206 13.31 -32.55 -13.81
CA MET A 206 14.60 -32.82 -14.47
C MET A 206 15.42 -33.87 -13.73
N LEU A 207 15.16 -34.07 -12.45
CA LEU A 207 15.72 -35.17 -11.66
C LEU A 207 14.89 -36.43 -11.99
N PRO A 208 15.42 -37.40 -12.77
CA PRO A 208 14.73 -38.64 -13.03
C PRO A 208 14.93 -39.55 -11.81
N VAL A 209 14.38 -39.17 -10.66
CA VAL A 209 14.42 -39.99 -9.44
C VAL A 209 13.58 -41.27 -9.62
N GLY A 210 12.71 -41.31 -10.63
CA GLY A 210 11.79 -42.44 -10.88
C GLY A 210 12.23 -43.47 -11.92
N ASP A 211 13.22 -43.19 -12.78
CA ASP A 211 13.48 -44.04 -13.97
C ASP A 211 14.89 -44.67 -14.02
N LEU A 212 15.73 -44.40 -13.02
CA LEU A 212 17.00 -45.12 -12.86
C LEU A 212 16.79 -46.61 -12.54
N ALA A 213 15.57 -47.01 -12.19
CA ALA A 213 15.18 -48.40 -11.98
C ALA A 213 14.73 -49.12 -13.27
N GLU A 214 14.37 -48.39 -14.34
CA GLU A 214 13.93 -48.97 -15.62
C GLU A 214 15.04 -48.98 -16.69
N PHE A 215 16.12 -48.22 -16.48
CA PHE A 215 17.36 -48.30 -17.26
C PHE A 215 18.30 -49.43 -16.80
N VAL A 216 17.76 -50.57 -16.39
CA VAL A 216 18.51 -51.83 -16.43
C VAL A 216 18.41 -52.29 -17.88
N PRO A 217 19.52 -52.31 -18.66
CA PRO A 217 19.45 -52.79 -20.03
C PRO A 217 18.88 -54.20 -19.97
N ALA A 218 17.72 -54.41 -20.61
CA ALA A 218 17.03 -55.68 -20.63
C ALA A 218 18.03 -56.77 -21.03
N ALA A 219 18.49 -57.51 -20.02
CA ALA A 219 19.40 -58.63 -20.20
C ALA A 219 18.77 -59.55 -21.25
N HIS A 220 19.57 -59.86 -22.26
CA HIS A 220 19.25 -60.78 -23.34
C HIS A 220 18.42 -61.95 -22.81
N LYS A 221 17.23 -62.16 -23.40
CA LYS A 221 16.44 -63.38 -23.17
C LYS A 221 17.30 -64.59 -23.55
N PRO A 222 17.67 -65.51 -22.62
CA PRO A 222 18.32 -66.72 -23.04
C PRO A 222 17.27 -67.64 -23.66
N HIS A 223 17.54 -68.03 -24.91
CA HIS A 223 16.82 -69.08 -25.60
C HIS A 223 17.02 -70.39 -24.83
N ARG A 224 15.92 -70.92 -24.29
CA ARG A 224 15.84 -72.20 -23.58
C ARG A 224 16.13 -73.35 -24.55
N GLN A 225 17.21 -74.10 -24.32
CA GLN A 225 17.31 -75.50 -24.77
C GLN A 225 18.25 -76.35 -23.89
N THR A 226 17.61 -77.28 -23.17
CA THR A 226 18.03 -78.61 -22.68
C THR A 226 19.08 -78.78 -21.55
N PRO A 227 18.93 -79.84 -20.72
CA PRO A 227 19.69 -80.03 -19.48
C PRO A 227 20.78 -81.12 -19.59
N GLY A 228 21.92 -80.89 -18.95
CA GLY A 228 22.87 -81.96 -18.60
C GLY A 228 24.32 -81.48 -18.51
N GLY A 229 24.93 -81.60 -17.33
CA GLY A 229 26.39 -81.45 -17.17
C GLY A 229 26.80 -80.78 -15.85
N THR A 230 27.49 -81.54 -15.02
CA THR A 230 28.08 -81.26 -13.69
C THR A 230 29.29 -80.30 -13.68
N LEU A 231 29.63 -79.78 -12.46
CA LEU A 231 30.86 -79.10 -11.99
C LEU A 231 30.88 -77.57 -12.27
N GLU A 232 31.26 -76.62 -11.41
CA GLU A 232 32.10 -76.52 -10.19
C GLU A 232 31.75 -75.17 -9.47
N PRO A 233 32.16 -74.91 -8.21
CA PRO A 233 32.00 -73.62 -7.55
C PRO A 233 33.26 -72.75 -7.70
N GLY A 234 33.24 -71.80 -8.65
CA GLY A 234 34.33 -70.85 -8.87
C GLY A 234 33.86 -69.43 -8.60
N ALA A 235 34.50 -68.77 -7.63
CA ALA A 235 34.32 -67.37 -7.31
C ALA A 235 34.61 -66.48 -8.52
N GLU A 236 33.63 -65.66 -8.91
CA GLU A 236 33.88 -64.49 -9.74
C GLU A 236 33.49 -63.26 -8.91
N GLU A 237 34.52 -62.62 -8.36
CA GLU A 237 34.49 -61.21 -8.02
C GLU A 237 33.90 -60.46 -9.22
N SER A 238 32.73 -59.88 -9.03
CA SER A 238 32.10 -58.97 -9.97
C SER A 238 33.00 -57.74 -10.14
N SER A 239 33.95 -57.85 -11.07
CA SER A 239 34.80 -56.76 -11.54
C SER A 239 33.92 -55.68 -12.18
N PRO A 240 34.15 -54.39 -11.91
CA PRO A 240 33.41 -53.28 -12.52
C PRO A 240 33.60 -53.22 -14.05
N ALA A 241 34.53 -54.01 -14.61
CA ALA A 241 34.82 -54.10 -16.04
C ALA A 241 33.74 -54.84 -16.87
N ALA A 242 32.86 -55.65 -16.24
CA ALA A 242 31.82 -56.36 -16.99
C ALA A 242 30.65 -55.44 -17.43
N PHE A 243 30.56 -54.24 -16.87
CA PHE A 243 29.54 -53.25 -17.26
C PHE A 243 29.96 -52.38 -18.46
N THR A 244 31.24 -52.39 -18.83
CA THR A 244 31.81 -51.55 -19.90
C THR A 244 31.93 -52.27 -21.24
N GLU A 245 31.68 -53.58 -21.31
CA GLU A 245 31.95 -54.40 -22.49
C GLU A 245 30.97 -54.19 -23.68
N GLY A 246 30.07 -53.21 -23.59
CA GLY A 246 29.08 -52.88 -24.64
C GLY A 246 28.93 -51.39 -24.97
N LEU A 247 29.72 -50.51 -24.37
CA LEU A 247 29.70 -49.07 -24.65
C LEU A 247 30.94 -48.70 -25.45
N THR A 248 30.78 -48.11 -26.63
CA THR A 248 31.92 -47.55 -27.38
C THR A 248 32.56 -46.43 -26.57
N ASP A 249 33.88 -46.26 -26.60
CA ASP A 249 34.59 -45.18 -25.87
C ASP A 249 33.98 -43.78 -26.12
N GLU A 250 33.44 -43.53 -27.32
CA GLU A 250 32.71 -42.30 -27.68
C GLU A 250 31.39 -42.11 -26.91
N GLN A 251 30.68 -43.19 -26.55
CA GLN A 251 29.46 -43.14 -25.73
C GLN A 251 29.77 -42.86 -24.26
N VAL A 252 30.90 -43.37 -23.76
CA VAL A 252 31.38 -43.07 -22.40
C VAL A 252 31.75 -41.59 -22.30
N GLN A 253 32.49 -41.06 -23.28
CA GLN A 253 32.83 -39.64 -23.32
C GLN A 253 31.58 -38.74 -23.42
N MET A 254 30.60 -39.07 -24.28
CA MET A 254 29.34 -38.32 -24.33
C MET A 254 28.54 -38.39 -23.02
N PHE A 255 28.61 -39.50 -22.28
CA PHE A 255 27.96 -39.64 -20.99
C PHE A 255 28.66 -38.80 -19.91
N GLU A 256 29.98 -38.78 -19.90
CA GLU A 256 30.77 -37.92 -19.00
C GLU A 256 30.53 -36.44 -19.27
N GLU A 257 30.58 -36.01 -20.54
CA GLU A 257 30.27 -34.64 -20.96
C GLU A 257 28.80 -34.27 -20.63
N GLY A 258 27.86 -35.21 -20.82
CA GLY A 258 26.45 -35.03 -20.48
C GLY A 258 26.21 -34.87 -18.98
N ASN A 259 26.88 -35.67 -18.15
CA ASN A 259 26.82 -35.55 -16.69
C ASN A 259 27.40 -34.24 -16.20
N GLN A 260 28.54 -33.81 -16.76
CA GLN A 260 29.13 -32.52 -16.41
C GLN A 260 28.21 -31.36 -16.79
N SER A 261 27.67 -31.36 -18.01
CA SER A 261 26.71 -30.35 -18.46
C SER A 261 25.44 -30.32 -17.61
N MET A 262 24.96 -31.50 -17.19
CA MET A 262 23.83 -31.63 -16.29
C MET A 262 24.13 -31.04 -14.91
N MET A 263 25.32 -31.32 -14.34
CA MET A 263 25.77 -30.76 -13.07
C MET A 263 25.84 -29.23 -13.11
N GLU A 264 26.45 -28.66 -14.16
CA GLU A 264 26.56 -27.21 -14.36
C GLU A 264 25.17 -26.55 -14.47
N HIS A 265 24.24 -27.18 -15.20
CA HIS A 265 22.87 -26.70 -15.29
C HIS A 265 22.13 -26.77 -13.94
N TYR A 266 22.36 -27.82 -13.15
CA TYR A 266 21.80 -27.93 -11.80
C TYR A 266 22.32 -26.85 -10.87
N GLU A 267 23.64 -26.62 -10.83
CA GLU A 267 24.24 -25.56 -10.03
C GLU A 267 23.67 -24.19 -10.43
N SER A 268 23.61 -23.89 -11.73
CA SER A 268 23.02 -22.65 -12.23
C SER A 268 21.54 -22.49 -11.84
N THR A 269 20.77 -23.58 -11.87
CA THR A 269 19.35 -23.56 -11.48
C THR A 269 19.19 -23.33 -9.98
N LEU A 270 20.03 -23.94 -9.15
CA LEU A 270 20.02 -23.74 -7.70
C LEU A 270 20.36 -22.30 -7.33
N ASP A 271 21.33 -21.69 -7.99
CA ASP A 271 21.71 -20.31 -7.72
C ASP A 271 20.60 -19.31 -8.12
N LYS A 272 19.88 -19.59 -9.22
CA LYS A 272 18.68 -18.82 -9.60
C LYS A 272 17.58 -18.95 -8.55
N VAL A 273 17.32 -20.16 -8.06
CA VAL A 273 16.33 -20.42 -7.01
C VAL A 273 16.69 -19.68 -5.72
N ARG A 274 17.94 -19.80 -5.24
CA ARG A 274 18.43 -19.09 -4.05
C ARG A 274 18.30 -17.58 -4.18
N THR A 275 18.63 -17.03 -5.35
CA THR A 275 18.53 -15.60 -5.62
C THR A 275 17.07 -15.13 -5.61
N ALA A 276 16.17 -15.92 -6.21
CA ALA A 276 14.73 -15.65 -6.18
C ALA A 276 14.15 -15.76 -4.76
N GLU A 277 14.55 -16.77 -3.98
CA GLU A 277 14.16 -16.93 -2.57
C GLU A 277 14.60 -15.74 -1.72
N LYS A 278 15.87 -15.32 -1.81
CA LYS A 278 16.37 -14.14 -1.10
C LYS A 278 15.58 -12.88 -1.45
N SER A 279 15.30 -12.70 -2.73
CA SER A 279 14.51 -11.58 -3.22
C SER A 279 13.07 -11.60 -2.71
N LEU A 280 12.47 -12.79 -2.60
CA LEU A 280 11.10 -12.97 -2.13
C LEU A 280 11.02 -12.73 -0.61
N LEU A 281 12.01 -13.20 0.15
CA LEU A 281 12.11 -12.93 1.59
C LEU A 281 12.17 -11.43 1.88
N GLU A 282 12.97 -10.68 1.12
CA GLU A 282 13.08 -9.23 1.29
C GLU A 282 11.75 -8.51 0.96
N ILE A 283 11.05 -8.92 -0.09
CA ILE A 283 9.73 -8.36 -0.43
C ILE A 283 8.72 -8.71 0.66
N SER A 284 8.74 -9.94 1.18
CA SER A 284 7.89 -10.37 2.28
C SER A 284 8.17 -9.58 3.57
N GLU A 285 9.43 -9.24 3.84
CA GLU A 285 9.80 -8.36 4.96
C GLU A 285 9.22 -6.95 4.76
N LEU A 286 9.42 -6.36 3.59
CA LEU A 286 8.85 -5.04 3.25
C LEU A 286 7.31 -5.04 3.33
N GLN A 287 6.66 -6.11 2.87
CA GLN A 287 5.22 -6.27 2.96
C GLN A 287 4.77 -6.37 4.42
N THR A 288 5.44 -7.18 5.23
CA THR A 288 5.14 -7.32 6.66
C THR A 288 5.25 -5.97 7.37
N LEU A 289 6.30 -5.21 7.09
CA LEU A 289 6.45 -3.85 7.61
C LEU A 289 5.29 -2.95 7.15
N LEU A 290 4.89 -2.98 5.88
CA LEU A 290 3.78 -2.20 5.36
C LEU A 290 2.44 -2.57 6.02
N VAL A 291 2.14 -3.86 6.13
CA VAL A 291 0.90 -4.36 6.76
C VAL A 291 0.85 -4.00 8.25
N ASN A 292 1.96 -4.16 8.97
CA ASN A 292 2.04 -3.77 10.38
C ASN A 292 1.81 -2.24 10.55
N ASN A 293 2.41 -1.42 9.69
CA ASN A 293 2.20 0.02 9.70
C ASN A 293 0.75 0.40 9.34
N LEU A 294 0.13 -0.29 8.38
CA LEU A 294 -1.27 -0.08 8.01
C LEU A 294 -2.22 -0.43 9.16
N SER A 295 -1.94 -1.53 9.88
CA SER A 295 -2.71 -1.92 11.06
C SER A 295 -2.60 -0.88 12.17
N ALA A 296 -1.37 -0.47 12.52
CA ALA A 296 -1.13 0.55 13.53
C ALA A 296 -1.75 1.91 13.15
N GLN A 297 -1.74 2.28 11.87
CA GLN A 297 -2.38 3.51 11.41
C GLN A 297 -3.91 3.42 11.31
N SER A 298 -4.49 2.23 11.06
CA SER A 298 -5.94 2.03 10.99
C SER A 298 -6.61 2.38 12.32
N GLU A 299 -6.05 1.90 13.43
CA GLU A 299 -6.58 2.17 14.78
C GLU A 299 -6.60 3.68 15.07
N ASN A 300 -5.53 4.39 14.73
CA ASN A 300 -5.45 5.85 14.92
C ASN A 300 -6.44 6.60 14.03
N ILE A 301 -6.62 6.18 12.77
CA ILE A 301 -7.56 6.81 11.85
C ILE A 301 -9.00 6.56 12.30
N GLU A 302 -9.34 5.37 12.80
CA GLU A 302 -10.67 5.09 13.35
C GLU A 302 -11.00 5.98 14.54
N LEU A 303 -10.03 6.20 15.44
CA LEU A 303 -10.16 7.14 16.54
C LEU A 303 -10.37 8.57 16.02
N LEU A 304 -9.57 9.02 15.04
CA LEU A 304 -9.70 10.36 14.44
C LEU A 304 -11.03 10.56 13.71
N VAL A 305 -11.54 9.54 13.03
CA VAL A 305 -12.86 9.57 12.36
C VAL A 305 -13.97 9.67 13.39
N SER A 306 -13.91 8.88 14.46
CA SER A 306 -14.86 8.96 15.58
C SER A 306 -14.82 10.34 16.24
N ASP A 307 -13.61 10.87 16.47
CA ASP A 307 -13.44 12.19 17.06
C ASP A 307 -13.99 13.28 16.13
N SER A 308 -13.69 13.23 14.83
CA SER A 308 -14.24 14.13 13.82
C SER A 308 -15.77 14.12 13.77
N ALA A 309 -16.39 12.94 13.87
CA ALA A 309 -17.86 12.82 13.95
C ALA A 309 -18.40 13.52 15.21
N SER A 310 -17.77 13.29 16.38
CA SER A 310 -18.16 13.96 17.62
C SER A 310 -17.93 15.48 17.57
N MET A 311 -16.89 15.93 16.85
CA MET A 311 -16.61 17.35 16.65
C MET A 311 -17.63 18.01 15.75
N ALA A 312 -18.06 17.36 14.67
CA ALA A 312 -19.13 17.87 13.82
C ALA A 312 -20.42 18.10 14.63
N ASP A 313 -20.75 17.16 15.53
CA ASP A 313 -21.89 17.28 16.44
C ASP A 313 -21.70 18.41 17.46
N ASN A 314 -20.49 18.56 18.02
CA ASN A 314 -20.17 19.62 18.98
C ASN A 314 -20.19 21.02 18.34
N VAL A 315 -19.70 21.20 17.12
CA VAL A 315 -19.78 22.47 16.38
C VAL A 315 -21.23 22.82 16.06
N GLY A 316 -22.04 21.83 15.66
CA GLY A 316 -23.49 22.00 15.48
C GLY A 316 -24.20 22.42 16.77
N GLY A 317 -23.85 21.80 17.89
CA GLY A 317 -24.33 22.15 19.23
C GLY A 317 -23.89 23.56 19.66
N GLY A 318 -22.63 23.91 19.43
CA GLY A 318 -22.05 25.22 19.72
C GLY A 318 -22.72 26.34 18.93
N ASN A 319 -22.94 26.16 17.63
CA ASN A 319 -23.65 27.15 16.81
C ASN A 319 -25.12 27.34 17.26
N ARG A 320 -25.78 26.27 17.69
CA ARG A 320 -27.11 26.35 18.33
C ARG A 320 -27.07 27.12 19.65
N GLN A 321 -26.02 26.94 20.45
CA GLN A 321 -25.83 27.68 21.70
C GLN A 321 -25.50 29.16 21.44
N LEU A 322 -24.70 29.48 20.44
CA LEU A 322 -24.43 30.86 20.00
C LEU A 322 -25.72 31.54 19.52
N LYS A 323 -26.55 30.85 18.74
CA LYS A 323 -27.87 31.36 18.33
C LYS A 323 -28.79 31.59 19.53
N LYS A 324 -28.83 30.66 20.49
CA LYS A 324 -29.58 30.81 21.75
C LYS A 324 -29.04 31.94 22.62
N ALA A 325 -27.72 32.16 22.65
CA ALA A 325 -27.08 33.23 23.39
C ALA A 325 -27.36 34.60 22.75
N SER A 326 -27.31 34.69 21.42
CA SER A 326 -27.69 35.90 20.67
C SER A 326 -29.17 36.27 20.85
N GLN A 327 -30.03 35.27 21.01
CA GLN A 327 -31.47 35.47 21.25
C GLN A 327 -31.83 35.75 22.71
N ARG A 328 -30.91 35.56 23.67
CA ARG A 328 -31.18 35.91 25.07
C ARG A 328 -31.21 37.43 25.21
N PRO A 329 -32.35 38.05 25.57
CA PRO A 329 -32.38 39.47 25.86
C PRO A 329 -31.44 39.75 27.03
N SER A 330 -30.60 40.77 26.89
CA SER A 330 -29.57 41.11 27.88
C SER A 330 -30.19 41.27 29.28
N THR A 331 -29.76 40.42 30.21
CA THR A 331 -30.16 40.49 31.63
C THR A 331 -29.91 41.88 32.21
N ALA A 332 -28.89 42.60 31.71
CA ALA A 332 -28.57 43.97 32.10
C ALA A 332 -29.64 44.98 31.66
N ARG A 333 -30.34 44.75 30.53
CA ARG A 333 -31.48 45.60 30.14
C ARG A 333 -32.64 45.41 31.11
N TYR A 334 -32.92 44.17 31.52
CA TYR A 334 -33.99 43.87 32.46
C TYR A 334 -33.73 44.50 33.84
N THR A 335 -32.51 44.40 34.36
CA THR A 335 -32.15 45.03 35.65
C THR A 335 -32.16 46.55 35.59
N PHE A 336 -31.78 47.15 34.46
CA PHE A 336 -31.88 48.59 34.25
C PHE A 336 -33.33 49.08 34.26
N PHE A 337 -34.23 48.43 33.52
CA PHE A 337 -35.66 48.79 33.52
C PHE A 337 -36.34 48.50 34.85
N ALA A 338 -35.97 47.41 35.54
CA ALA A 338 -36.49 47.12 36.88
C ALA A 338 -36.05 48.17 37.90
N ALA A 339 -34.78 48.58 37.90
CA ALA A 339 -34.27 49.63 38.78
C ALA A 339 -34.89 51.00 38.46
N SER A 340 -35.01 51.35 37.17
CA SER A 340 -35.65 52.60 36.73
C SER A 340 -37.14 52.64 37.09
N GLY A 341 -37.86 51.52 36.95
CA GLY A 341 -39.25 51.39 37.35
C GLY A 341 -39.46 51.50 38.86
N LEU A 342 -38.56 50.89 39.65
CA LEU A 342 -38.56 51.03 41.11
C LEU A 342 -38.33 52.49 41.53
N CYS A 343 -37.34 53.17 40.93
CA CYS A 343 -37.11 54.59 41.19
C CYS A 343 -38.31 55.46 40.82
N ALA A 344 -38.94 55.23 39.65
CA ALA A 344 -40.13 55.98 39.24
C ALA A 344 -41.33 55.71 40.17
N PHE A 345 -41.49 54.48 40.63
CA PHE A 345 -42.54 54.12 41.60
C PHE A 345 -42.33 54.82 42.94
N LEU A 346 -41.09 54.88 43.46
CA LEU A 346 -40.78 55.59 44.70
C LEU A 346 -41.08 57.09 44.59
N ILE A 347 -40.78 57.72 43.47
CA ILE A 347 -41.09 59.15 43.25
C ILE A 347 -42.61 59.39 43.21
N LEU A 348 -43.39 58.52 42.53
CA LEU A 348 -44.85 58.65 42.54
C LEU A 348 -45.46 58.41 43.92
N TRP A 349 -44.92 57.45 44.67
CA TRP A 349 -45.38 57.14 46.02
C TRP A 349 -45.14 58.31 46.99
N ASP A 350 -43.98 58.95 46.87
CA ASP A 350 -43.60 60.16 47.63
C ASP A 350 -44.42 61.41 47.23
N LEU A 351 -45.10 61.37 46.09
CA LEU A 351 -45.93 62.49 45.59
C LEU A 351 -47.43 62.31 45.94
N ILE A 352 -47.84 61.11 46.33
CA ILE A 352 -49.23 60.75 46.67
C ILE A 352 -49.47 60.78 48.19
N ILE A 353 -48.42 60.59 48.99
CA ILE A 353 -48.38 60.76 50.45
C ILE A 353 -47.84 62.15 50.78
#